data_AF-A0A1N7F9J5-F1
#
_entry.id   AF-A0A1N7F9J5-F1
#
_cell.length_a   1.000
_cell.length_b   1.000
_cell.length_c   1.000
_cell.angle_alpha   90.00
_cell.angle_beta   90.00
_cell.angle_gamma   90.00
#
_symmetry.space_group_name_H-M   'P 1'
#
loop_
_entity.id
_entity.type
_entity.pdbx_description
1 polymer ?
#
loop_
_entity_poly.entity_id
_entity_poly.type
_entity_poly.pdbx_seq_one_letter_code
_entity_poly.pdbx_strand_id
1 'polypeptide(L)' 'MANPKLPAGLISDLRQLADQYGRAHERGGYEPRSKELREFHLDRFLMWLEGRYDPATDKGKRLA' A
#
# COMPACT_ATOMS: atom_id res chain seq x y z
N MET A 1 5.54 2.46 15.34
CA MET A 1 5.92 3.85 14.92
C MET A 1 4.68 4.74 14.94
N ALA A 2 4.79 6.06 15.08
CA ALA A 2 3.63 6.94 14.89
C ALA A 2 3.30 7.01 13.40
N ASN A 3 2.07 6.66 13.01
CA ASN A 3 1.64 6.74 11.62
C ASN A 3 1.57 8.21 11.20
N PRO A 4 2.02 8.56 9.98
CA PRO A 4 1.99 9.93 9.52
C PRO A 4 0.54 10.41 9.44
N LYS A 5 0.25 11.59 10.01
CA LYS A 5 -1.07 12.22 9.91
C LYS A 5 -1.16 12.94 8.56
N LEU A 6 -1.40 12.17 7.50
CA LEU A 6 -1.59 12.73 6.17
C LEU A 6 -3.01 13.32 6.02
N PRO A 7 -3.19 14.40 5.24
CA PRO A 7 -4.51 14.87 4.86
C PRO A 7 -5.30 13.78 4.13
N ALA A 8 -6.60 13.65 4.40
CA ALA A 8 -7.44 12.63 3.79
C ALA A 8 -7.45 12.70 2.24
N GLY A 9 -7.39 13.91 1.68
CA GLY A 9 -7.26 14.11 0.23
C GLY A 9 -6.01 13.47 -0.36
N LEU A 10 -4.86 13.59 0.33
CA LEU A 10 -3.60 13.01 -0.12
C LEU A 10 -3.64 11.47 -0.12
N ILE A 11 -4.30 10.84 0.86
CA ILE A 11 -4.48 9.38 0.90
C ILE A 11 -5.35 8.92 -0.27
N SER A 12 -6.42 9.66 -0.58
CA SER A 12 -7.28 9.39 -1.73
C SER A 12 -6.49 9.46 -3.05
N ASP A 13 -5.68 10.50 -3.24
CA ASP A 13 -4.85 10.66 -4.44
C ASP A 13 -3.82 9.53 -4.58
N LEU A 14 -3.20 9.13 -3.47
CA LEU A 14 -2.27 7.99 -3.45
C LEU A 14 -2.94 6.67 -3.83
N ARG A 15 -4.19 6.44 -3.40
CA ARG A 15 -4.97 5.26 -3.83
C ARG A 15 -5.26 5.29 -5.33
N GLN A 16 -5.65 6.45 -5.87
CA GLN A 16 -5.89 6.57 -7.31
C GLN A 16 -4.62 6.30 -8.13
N LEU A 17 -3.46 6.77 -7.65
CA LEU A 17 -2.17 6.49 -8.28
C LEU A 17 -1.79 5.00 -8.19
N ALA A 18 -2.05 4.36 -7.04
CA ALA A 18 -1.84 2.92 -6.87
C ALA A 18 -2.70 2.09 -7.84
N ASP A 19 -3.96 2.46 -8.03
CA ASP A 19 -4.84 1.80 -8.99
C ASP A 19 -4.37 2.00 -10.44
N GLN A 20 -3.88 3.19 -10.78
CA GLN A 20 -3.29 3.46 -12.10
C GLN A 20 -2.03 2.62 -12.32
N TYR A 21 -1.18 2.50 -11.30
CA TYR A 21 0.01 1.67 -11.32
C TYR A 21 -0.34 0.19 -11.55
N GLY A 22 -1.33 -0.36 -10.83
CA GLY A 22 -1.80 -1.73 -11.02
C GLY A 22 -2.31 -2.00 -12.43
N ARG A 23 -3.13 -1.09 -12.99
CA ARG A 23 -3.62 -1.21 -14.37
C ARG A 23 -2.52 -1.12 -15.42
N ALA A 24 -1.50 -0.28 -15.21
CA ALA A 24 -0.34 -0.19 -16.10
C ALA A 24 0.48 -1.49 -16.07
N HIS A 25 0.63 -2.09 -14.88
CA HIS A 25 1.30 -3.37 -14.70
C HIS A 25 0.60 -4.54 -15.39
N GLU A 26 -0.74 -4.58 -15.40
CA GLU A 26 -1.50 -5.61 -16.13
C GLU A 26 -1.24 -5.63 -17.63
N ARG A 27 -0.91 -4.46 -18.20
CA ARG A 27 -0.63 -4.32 -19.63
C ARG A 27 0.86 -4.53 -19.98
N GLY A 28 1.74 -4.46 -18.98
CA GLY A 28 3.19 -4.41 -19.18
C GLY A 28 3.92 -5.75 -19.28
N GLY A 29 3.24 -6.88 -19.10
CA GLY A 29 3.83 -8.22 -19.29
C GLY A 29 4.84 -8.65 -18.21
N TYR A 30 4.75 -8.11 -17.00
CA TYR A 30 5.59 -8.53 -15.87
C TYR A 30 5.37 -9.99 -15.48
N GLU A 31 6.42 -10.66 -14.99
CA GLU A 31 6.26 -11.97 -14.38
C GLU A 31 5.29 -11.91 -13.18
N PRO A 32 4.35 -12.87 -13.04
CA PRO A 32 3.31 -12.85 -12.02
C PRO A 32 3.83 -12.64 -10.59
N ARG A 33 4.97 -13.26 -10.24
CA ARG A 33 5.57 -13.15 -8.91
C ARG A 33 6.08 -11.74 -8.59
N SER A 34 6.57 -11.02 -9.60
CA SER A 34 7.02 -9.63 -9.44
C SER A 34 5.83 -8.67 -9.27
N LYS A 35 4.70 -8.99 -9.89
CA LYS A 35 3.43 -8.26 -9.72
C LYS A 35 2.91 -8.41 -8.28
N GLU A 36 2.78 -9.65 -7.81
CA GLU A 36 2.27 -9.95 -6.47
C GLU A 36 3.08 -9.28 -5.36
N LEU A 37 4.42 -9.36 -5.42
CA LEU A 37 5.28 -8.73 -4.41
C LEU A 37 5.11 -7.21 -4.35
N ARG A 38 5.02 -6.55 -5.51
CA ARG A 38 4.91 -5.09 -5.58
C ARG A 38 3.53 -4.61 -5.13
N GLU A 39 2.47 -5.30 -5.53
CA GLU A 39 1.10 -5.01 -5.09
C GLU A 39 0.97 -5.23 -3.58
N PHE A 40 1.56 -6.32 -3.06
CA PHE A 40 1.60 -6.60 -1.63
C PHE A 40 2.29 -5.50 -0.83
N HIS A 41 3.47 -5.03 -1.25
CA HIS A 41 4.18 -3.97 -0.55
C HIS A 41 3.47 -2.61 -0.62
N LEU A 42 2.88 -2.29 -1.78
CA LEU A 42 2.13 -1.05 -1.98
C LEU A 42 0.88 -0.99 -1.08
N ASP A 43 0.11 -2.07 -1.03
CA ASP A 43 -1.08 -2.17 -0.18
C ASP A 43 -0.73 -2.00 1.30
N ARG A 44 0.31 -2.69 1.78
CA ARG A 44 0.79 -2.56 3.17
C ARG A 44 1.27 -1.16 3.51
N PHE A 45 1.93 -0.48 2.56
CA PHE A 45 2.36 0.90 2.76
C PHE A 45 1.17 1.86 2.87
N LEU A 46 0.15 1.72 2.02
CA LEU A 46 -1.07 2.52 2.12
C LEU A 46 -1.81 2.25 3.43
N MET A 47 -1.92 0.98 3.86
CA MET A 47 -2.50 0.65 5.16
C MET A 47 -1.73 1.25 6.33
N TRP A 48 -0.40 1.38 6.23
CA TRP A 48 0.41 2.05 7.24
C TRP A 48 0.11 3.55 7.32
N LEU A 49 0.01 4.22 6.16
CA LEU A 49 -0.37 5.63 6.08
C LEU A 49 -1.78 5.88 6.65
N GLU A 50 -2.71 4.95 6.44
CA GLU A 50 -4.07 4.98 7.02
C GLU A 50 -4.12 4.61 8.51
N GLY A 51 -2.99 4.17 9.06
CA GLY A 51 -2.86 3.66 10.42
C GLY A 51 -3.64 2.38 10.72
N ARG A 52 -3.89 1.59 9.69
CA ARG A 52 -4.53 0.26 9.74
C ARG A 52 -3.51 -0.87 9.82
N TYR A 53 -2.23 -0.58 9.56
CA TYR A 53 -1.11 -1.52 9.60
C TYR A 53 0.08 -0.88 10.31
N ASP A 54 0.84 -1.66 11.10
CA ASP A 54 2.13 -1.24 11.65
C ASP A 54 3.22 -2.22 11.18
N PRO A 55 4.17 -1.82 10.32
CA PRO A 55 5.23 -2.70 9.85
C PRO A 55 6.19 -3.14 10.96
N ALA A 56 6.17 -2.50 12.13
CA ALA A 56 7.01 -2.85 13.27
C ALA A 56 6.41 -3.98 14.14
N THR A 57 5.25 -4.55 13.80
CA THR A 57 4.66 -5.68 14.53
C THR A 57 4.76 -6.99 13.75
N ASP A 58 4.97 -8.10 14.49
CA ASP A 58 5.20 -9.45 13.96
C ASP A 58 4.05 -9.99 13.05
N LYS A 59 2.86 -9.36 13.11
CA LYS A 59 1.70 -9.69 12.26
C LYS A 59 1.13 -8.48 11.51
N GLY A 60 1.75 -7.31 11.61
CA GLY A 60 1.26 -6.09 10.97
C GLY A 60 -0.05 -5.54 11.53
N LYS A 61 -0.66 -6.21 12.50
CA LYS A 61 -1.93 -5.80 13.11
C LYS A 61 -1.65 -4.89 14.30
N ARG A 62 -2.48 -3.86 14.43
CA ARG A 62 -2.48 -2.94 15.55
C ARG A 62 -2.69 -3.76 16.85
N LEU A 63 -1.79 -3.61 17.82
CA LEU A 63 -2.14 -3.95 19.22
C LEU A 63 -3.25 -2.98 19.61
N ALA A 64 -4.36 -3.54 20.08
CA ALA A 64 -5.52 -2.79 20.58
C ALA A 64 -5.10 -1.77 21.64
#